data_AF-A0A3A0CX75-F1
#
_entry.id   AF-A0A3A0CX75-F1
#
_cell.length_a   1.000
_cell.length_b   1.000
_cell.length_c   1.000
_cell.angle_alpha   90.00
_cell.angle_beta   90.00
_cell.angle_gamma   90.00
#
_symmetry.space_group_name_H-M   'P 1'
#
loop_
_entity.id
_entity.type
_entity.pdbx_description
1 polymer ?
#
loop_
_entity_poly.entity_id
_entity_poly.type
_entity_poly.pdbx_seq_one_letter_code
_entity_poly.pdbx_strand_id
1 'polypeptide(L)'
;MAWTEAEVDELIERVRRDFALERLKPEVWTKLHNRGIALYQAEKIVHKKSYIVEYDHGGSTIGFFDQVTRLFVAWTPQYPTAVKTCFVAKGGLAYLKRQYDFRIIWKPRR
;
A
#
# COMPACT_ATOMS: atom_id res chain seq x y z
N MET A 1 12.81 0.87 -15.21
CA MET A 1 11.87 -0.01 -15.95
C MET A 1 10.54 -0.11 -15.22
N ALA A 2 9.46 0.39 -15.82
CA ALA A 2 8.11 0.19 -15.27
C ALA A 2 7.78 -1.31 -15.20
N TRP A 3 7.01 -1.72 -14.20
CA TRP A 3 6.60 -3.12 -14.06
C TRP A 3 5.59 -3.49 -15.16
N THR A 4 5.64 -4.74 -15.58
CA THR A 4 4.64 -5.32 -16.47
C THR A 4 3.32 -5.51 -15.73
N GLU A 5 2.25 -5.68 -16.50
CA GLU A 5 0.92 -5.92 -15.92
C GLU A 5 0.86 -7.23 -15.13
N ALA A 6 1.54 -8.28 -15.62
CA ALA A 6 1.62 -9.57 -14.93
C ALA A 6 2.35 -9.47 -13.58
N GLU A 7 3.48 -8.76 -13.51
CA GLU A 7 4.20 -8.54 -12.25
C GLU A 7 3.35 -7.75 -11.23
N VAL A 8 2.56 -6.80 -11.70
CA VAL A 8 1.65 -6.03 -10.83
C VAL A 8 0.47 -6.89 -10.34
N ASP A 9 -0.08 -7.75 -11.20
CA ASP A 9 -1.14 -8.67 -10.81
C ASP A 9 -0.66 -9.66 -9.75
N GLU A 10 0.51 -10.28 -9.93
CA GLU A 10 1.13 -11.18 -8.95
C GLU A 10 1.37 -10.48 -7.60
N LEU A 11 1.87 -9.23 -7.65
CA LEU A 11 2.07 -8.41 -6.44
C LEU A 11 0.74 -8.16 -5.70
N ILE A 12 -0.31 -7.79 -6.42
CA ILE A 12 -1.63 -7.53 -5.84
C ILE A 12 -2.18 -8.80 -5.18
N GLU A 13 -2.08 -9.94 -5.86
CA GLU A 13 -2.52 -11.23 -5.31
C GLU A 13 -1.77 -11.59 -4.03
N ARG A 14 -0.44 -11.39 -4.02
CA ARG A 14 0.39 -11.65 -2.83
C ARG A 14 0.00 -10.75 -1.66
N VAL A 15 -0.19 -9.45 -1.89
CA VAL A 15 -0.58 -8.50 -0.84
C VAL A 15 -1.97 -8.84 -0.29
N ARG A 16 -2.93 -9.16 -1.16
CA ARG A 16 -4.28 -9.59 -0.74
C ARG A 16 -4.26 -10.88 0.07
N ARG A 17 -3.42 -11.83 -0.32
CA ARG A 17 -3.21 -13.06 0.46
C ARG A 17 -2.69 -12.75 1.86
N ASP A 18 -1.76 -11.81 2.01
CA ASP A 18 -1.27 -11.41 3.33
C ASP A 18 -2.33 -10.67 4.15
N PHE A 19 -3.23 -9.89 3.53
CA PHE A 19 -4.42 -9.34 4.20
C PHE A 19 -5.35 -10.46 4.70
N ALA A 20 -5.66 -11.45 3.85
CA ALA A 20 -6.54 -12.57 4.20
C ALA A 20 -5.96 -13.47 5.30
N LEU A 21 -4.63 -13.55 5.40
CA LEU A 21 -3.92 -14.25 6.48
C LEU A 21 -3.67 -13.36 7.71
N GLU A 22 -4.21 -12.15 7.72
CA GLU A 22 -4.02 -11.14 8.78
C GLU A 22 -2.54 -10.91 9.16
N ARG A 23 -1.64 -10.98 8.17
CA ARG A 23 -0.19 -10.72 8.33
C ARG A 23 0.10 -9.22 8.41
N LEU A 24 -0.54 -8.58 9.38
CA LEU A 24 -0.51 -7.15 9.62
C LEU A 24 0.33 -6.90 10.87
N LYS A 25 1.11 -5.80 10.89
CA LYS A 25 1.66 -5.35 12.17
C LYS A 25 0.51 -4.97 13.12
N PRO A 26 0.61 -5.23 14.43
CA PRO A 26 -0.40 -4.82 15.41
C PRO A 26 -0.77 -3.32 15.31
N GLU A 27 0.24 -2.48 15.03
CA GLU A 27 0.07 -1.04 14.82
C GLU A 27 -0.84 -0.67 13.62
N VAL A 28 -1.01 -1.56 12.64
CA VAL A 28 -1.95 -1.35 11.52
C VAL A 28 -3.38 -1.31 12.05
N TRP A 29 -3.76 -2.26 12.90
CA TRP A 29 -5.09 -2.31 13.52
C TRP A 29 -5.38 -1.05 14.33
N THR A 30 -4.43 -0.64 15.18
CA THR A 30 -4.55 0.60 15.96
C THR A 30 -4.68 1.82 15.06
N LYS A 31 -3.89 1.92 14.00
CA LYS A 31 -3.92 3.05 13.07
C LYS A 31 -5.23 3.13 12.28
N LEU A 32 -5.77 1.99 11.87
CA LEU A 32 -7.07 1.87 11.21
C LEU A 32 -8.20 2.27 12.15
N HIS A 33 -8.25 1.68 13.34
CA HIS A 33 -9.24 1.97 14.37
C HIS A 33 -9.26 3.45 14.76
N ASN A 34 -8.11 4.03 15.08
CA ASN A 34 -7.99 5.45 15.47
C ASN A 34 -8.40 6.42 14.36
N ARG A 35 -8.51 5.95 13.12
CA ARG A 35 -8.91 6.75 11.95
C ARG A 35 -10.30 6.42 11.45
N GLY A 36 -11.02 5.50 12.11
CA GLY A 36 -12.35 5.05 11.68
C GLY A 36 -12.33 4.34 10.32
N ILE A 37 -11.23 3.66 9.99
CA ILE A 37 -11.07 2.95 8.72
C ILE A 37 -11.18 1.46 9.01
N ALA A 38 -12.11 0.79 8.33
CA ALA A 38 -12.24 -0.66 8.44
C ALA A 38 -11.13 -1.36 7.64
N LEU A 39 -10.70 -2.56 8.09
CA LEU A 39 -9.66 -3.32 7.39
C LEU A 39 -10.02 -3.60 5.93
N TYR A 40 -11.28 -3.93 5.64
CA TYR A 40 -11.75 -4.17 4.28
C TYR A 40 -11.57 -2.95 3.36
N GLN A 41 -11.60 -1.72 3.89
CA GLN A 41 -11.36 -0.51 3.09
C GLN A 41 -9.88 -0.39 2.71
N ALA A 42 -8.98 -0.78 3.62
CA ALA A 42 -7.54 -0.84 3.35
C ALA A 42 -7.20 -1.94 2.32
N GLU A 43 -7.83 -3.11 2.45
CA GLU A 43 -7.67 -4.18 1.46
C GLU A 43 -8.21 -3.77 0.08
N LYS A 44 -9.37 -3.08 0.03
CA LYS A 44 -9.99 -2.66 -1.24
C LYS A 44 -9.08 -1.81 -2.11
N ILE A 45 -8.17 -1.02 -1.55
CA ILE A 45 -7.27 -0.17 -2.35
C ILE A 45 -6.07 -0.92 -2.93
N VAL A 46 -5.89 -2.20 -2.57
CA VAL A 46 -4.89 -3.08 -3.17
C VAL A 46 -5.41 -3.56 -4.53
N HIS A 47 -5.29 -2.70 -5.54
CA HIS A 47 -5.75 -2.95 -6.90
C HIS A 47 -5.04 -2.06 -7.94
N LYS A 48 -5.15 -2.41 -9.23
CA LYS A 48 -4.55 -1.67 -10.36
C LYS A 48 -5.10 -0.25 -10.60
N LYS A 49 -6.23 0.12 -9.97
CA LYS A 49 -6.77 1.50 -9.99
C LYS A 49 -6.06 2.42 -8.98
N SER A 50 -5.17 1.88 -8.16
CA SER A 50 -4.32 2.65 -7.25
C SER A 50 -2.99 2.97 -7.92
N TYR A 51 -2.36 4.05 -7.48
CA TYR A 51 -0.93 4.21 -7.72
C TYR A 51 -0.19 3.18 -6.91
N ILE A 52 0.78 2.53 -7.53
CA ILE A 52 1.67 1.60 -6.85
C ILE A 52 3.06 2.21 -6.88
N VAL A 53 3.61 2.40 -5.70
CA VAL A 53 4.92 3.00 -5.49
C VAL A 53 5.83 2.03 -4.76
N GLU A 54 7.12 2.10 -5.04
CA GLU A 54 8.16 1.41 -4.30
C GLU A 54 9.02 2.48 -3.61
N TYR A 55 9.35 2.26 -2.34
CA TYR A 55 10.24 3.12 -1.58
C TYR A 55 11.01 2.30 -0.56
N ASP A 56 12.16 2.81 -0.13
CA ASP A 56 12.93 2.19 0.95
C ASP A 56 12.47 2.73 2.30
N HIS A 57 12.14 1.81 3.21
CA HIS A 57 11.84 2.12 4.60
C HIS A 57 12.29 0.97 5.49
N GLY A 58 13.61 0.69 5.48
CA GLY A 58 14.18 -0.49 6.13
C GLY A 58 13.96 -1.76 5.30
N GLY A 59 13.99 -1.62 3.97
CA GLY A 59 13.69 -2.66 2.99
C GLY A 59 12.73 -2.18 1.89
N SER A 60 12.73 -2.89 0.75
CA SER A 60 11.78 -2.61 -0.35
C SER A 60 10.34 -2.70 0.17
N THR A 61 9.67 -1.55 0.13
CA THR A 61 8.30 -1.37 0.60
C THR A 61 7.45 -0.89 -0.57
N ILE A 62 6.33 -1.56 -0.78
CA ILE A 62 5.32 -1.22 -1.78
C ILE A 62 4.21 -0.43 -1.11
N GLY A 63 3.85 0.70 -1.71
CA GLY A 63 2.71 1.51 -1.32
C GLY A 63 1.59 1.45 -2.35
N PHE A 64 0.35 1.24 -1.90
CA PHE A 64 -0.86 1.41 -2.69
C PHE A 64 -1.52 2.71 -2.29
N PHE A 65 -1.70 3.63 -3.24
CA PHE A 65 -2.38 4.90 -3.01
C PHE A 65 -3.63 5.02 -3.89
N ASP A 66 -4.80 5.04 -3.28
CA ASP A 66 -6.04 5.32 -3.98
C ASP A 66 -6.31 6.83 -4.00
N GLN A 67 -6.51 7.40 -5.19
CA GLN A 67 -6.72 8.84 -5.34
C GLN A 67 -8.11 9.29 -4.86
N VAL A 68 -9.10 8.40 -4.93
CA VAL A 68 -10.50 8.74 -4.60
C VAL A 68 -10.65 8.86 -3.09
N THR A 69 -10.28 7.82 -2.36
CA THR A 69 -10.36 7.78 -0.89
C THR A 69 -9.18 8.46 -0.21
N ARG A 70 -8.10 8.76 -0.95
CA ARG A 70 -6.81 9.27 -0.45
C ARG A 70 -6.16 8.32 0.57
N LEU A 71 -6.55 7.06 0.54
CA LEU A 71 -6.03 6.04 1.43
C LEU A 71 -4.70 5.51 0.88
N PHE A 72 -3.77 5.29 1.79
CA PHE A 72 -2.48 4.70 1.52
C PHE A 72 -2.27 3.46 2.37
N VAL A 73 -1.80 2.38 1.75
CA VAL A 73 -1.41 1.12 2.41
C VAL A 73 0.03 0.79 2.03
N ALA A 74 0.85 0.48 3.02
CA ALA A 74 2.23 0.05 2.82
C ALA A 74 2.39 -1.45 3.14
N TRP A 75 3.08 -2.15 2.26
CA TRP A 75 3.38 -3.58 2.35
C TRP A 75 4.86 -3.83 2.08
N THR A 76 5.46 -4.81 2.77
CA THR A 76 6.80 -5.31 2.52
C THR A 76 6.76 -6.84 2.51
N PRO A 77 7.53 -7.52 1.65
CA PRO A 77 7.55 -8.98 1.62
C PRO A 77 8.26 -9.62 2.82
N GLN A 78 8.93 -8.84 3.67
CA GLN A 78 9.75 -9.36 4.76
C GLN A 78 8.89 -9.91 5.91
N TYR A 79 9.02 -11.22 6.14
CA TYR A 79 8.44 -11.95 7.26
C TYR A 79 8.95 -11.38 8.61
N PRO A 80 8.13 -11.28 9.67
CA PRO A 80 6.80 -11.89 9.85
C PRO A 80 5.58 -11.00 9.54
N THR A 81 5.75 -9.70 9.28
CA THR A 81 4.61 -8.77 9.12
C THR A 81 4.68 -8.03 7.80
N ALA A 82 3.72 -8.34 6.92
CA ALA A 82 3.77 -7.89 5.55
C ALA A 82 3.18 -6.48 5.39
N VAL A 83 2.02 -6.20 5.97
CA VAL A 83 1.42 -4.86 5.94
C VAL A 83 1.96 -4.01 7.09
N LYS A 84 2.63 -2.89 6.77
CA LYS A 84 3.33 -2.03 7.74
C LYS A 84 2.47 -0.92 8.29
N THR A 85 1.66 -0.28 7.44
CA THR A 85 0.87 0.90 7.86
C THR A 85 -0.27 1.19 6.91
N CYS A 86 -1.28 1.90 7.40
CA CYS A 86 -2.36 2.46 6.61
C CYS A 86 -2.69 3.89 7.11
N PHE A 87 -2.89 4.84 6.20
CA PHE A 87 -3.29 6.21 6.57
C PHE A 87 -3.94 6.98 5.41
N VAL A 88 -4.72 8.01 5.75
CA VAL A 88 -5.25 8.98 4.78
C VAL A 88 -4.21 10.09 4.57
N ALA A 89 -3.74 10.25 3.33
CA ALA A 89 -2.72 11.24 2.98
C ALA A 89 -3.38 12.52 2.43
N LYS A 90 -3.54 13.55 3.27
CA LYS A 90 -3.93 14.90 2.79
C LYS A 90 -2.78 15.47 1.95
N GLY A 91 -2.96 15.49 0.62
CA GLY A 91 -1.93 15.83 -0.37
C GLY A 91 -1.47 14.66 -1.25
N GLY A 92 -1.99 13.45 -0.99
CA GLY A 92 -1.74 12.26 -1.80
C GLY A 92 -0.26 11.89 -1.95
N LEU A 93 0.17 11.57 -3.17
CA LEU A 93 1.57 11.22 -3.47
C LEU A 93 2.58 12.32 -3.09
N ALA A 94 2.17 13.60 -3.04
CA ALA A 94 3.06 14.69 -2.62
C ALA A 94 3.42 14.60 -1.13
N TYR A 95 2.57 13.99 -0.30
CA TYR A 95 2.95 13.67 1.07
C TYR A 95 4.06 12.62 1.08
N LEU A 96 3.90 11.53 0.33
CA LEU A 96 4.90 10.47 0.25
C LEU A 96 6.24 11.00 -0.26
N LYS A 97 6.22 11.89 -1.25
CA LYS A 97 7.44 12.44 -1.87
C LYS A 97 8.27 13.27 -0.89
N ARG A 98 7.60 13.89 0.09
CA ARG A 98 8.26 14.67 1.14
C ARG A 98 8.86 13.80 2.24
N GLN A 99 8.34 12.58 2.41
CA GLN A 99 8.73 11.68 3.50
C GLN A 99 9.72 10.62 3.06
N TYR A 100 9.59 10.14 1.82
CA TYR A 100 10.35 9.03 1.27
C TYR A 100 10.76 9.35 -0.16
N ASP A 101 11.98 8.99 -0.52
CA ASP A 101 12.32 8.86 -1.94
C ASP A 101 11.61 7.61 -2.47
N PHE A 102 10.70 7.82 -3.42
CA PHE A 102 9.87 6.76 -3.95
C PHE A 102 9.86 6.77 -5.46
N ARG A 103 9.64 5.59 -6.01
CA ARG A 103 9.49 5.35 -7.42
C ARG A 103 8.08 4.86 -7.72
N ILE A 104 7.44 5.43 -8.73
CA ILE A 104 6.16 4.91 -9.22
C ILE A 104 6.46 3.66 -10.07
N ILE A 105 5.92 2.52 -9.66
CA ILE A 105 6.02 1.26 -10.41
C ILE A 105 4.78 1.03 -11.29
N TRP A 106 3.61 1.52 -10.87
CA TRP A 106 2.37 1.47 -11.63
C TRP A 106 1.57 2.76 -11.51
N LYS A 107 1.04 3.23 -12.65
CA LYS A 107 0.07 4.33 -12.71
C LYS A 107 -1.28 3.76 -13.15
N PRO A 108 -2.38 4.05 -12.45
CA PRO A 108 -3.68 3.59 -12.88
C PRO A 108 -4.05 4.22 -14.23
N ARG A 109 -4.61 3.41 -15.13
CA ARG A 109 -5.21 3.90 -16.37
C ARG A 109 -6.53 4.60 -16.04
N ARG A 110 -6.80 5.73 -16.71
CA ARG A 110 -8.06 6.49 -16.56
C ARG A 110 -9.24 5.66 -17.06
#